data_AF-A0A0Q4XUS8-F1
#
_entry.id   AF-A0A0Q4XUS8-F1
#
_cell.length_a   1.000
_cell.length_b   1.000
_cell.length_c   1.000
_cell.angle_alpha   90.00
_cell.angle_beta   90.00
_cell.angle_gamma   90.00
#
_symmetry.space_group_name_H-M   'P 1'
#
loop_
_entity.id
_entity.type
_entity.pdbx_description
1 polymer ?
#
loop_
_entity_poly.entity_id
_entity_poly.type
_entity_poly.pdbx_seq_one_letter_code
_entity_poly.pdbx_strand_id
1 'polypeptide(L)'
;MTESPEPSSAAADPAGRLSEVSRLASLLADRVLSAQIASQPIPKAHIHALLDAAIILEKYEVRLPPLLEQMVETLEDEDAGKPAGTGAEEPATEPVEGEEADAKRLAWLFRPFQGTKS
;
A
#
# COMPACT_ATOMS: atom_id res chain seq x y z
N MET A 1 -39.73 17.51 21.88
CA MET A 1 -38.60 16.62 22.17
C MET A 1 -37.81 16.49 20.90
N THR A 2 -36.68 17.18 20.80
CA THR A 2 -35.75 17.08 19.68
C THR A 2 -34.83 15.89 19.94
N GLU A 3 -35.01 14.82 19.18
CA GLU A 3 -34.08 13.69 19.18
C GLU A 3 -32.79 14.17 18.48
N SER A 4 -31.75 14.42 19.28
CA SER A 4 -30.40 14.62 18.76
C SER A 4 -29.94 13.29 18.16
N PRO A 5 -29.36 13.27 16.94
CA PRO A 5 -28.82 12.03 16.40
C PRO A 5 -27.68 11.56 17.30
N GLU A 6 -27.80 10.35 17.85
CA GLU A 6 -26.75 9.72 18.63
C GLU A 6 -25.45 9.66 17.81
N PRO A 7 -24.27 9.91 18.41
CA PRO A 7 -23.02 9.71 17.71
C PRO A 7 -22.90 8.24 17.35
N SER A 8 -22.95 7.95 16.05
CA SER A 8 -22.70 6.67 15.40
C SER A 8 -22.00 5.64 16.30
N SER A 9 -22.76 4.64 16.75
CA SER A 9 -22.30 3.52 17.60
C SER A 9 -21.11 2.74 17.02
N ALA A 10 -20.64 3.07 15.80
CA ALA A 10 -19.40 2.57 15.21
C ALA A 10 -18.15 2.88 16.06
N ALA A 11 -18.14 3.94 16.87
CA ALA A 11 -16.98 4.28 17.70
C ALA A 11 -16.80 3.35 18.93
N ALA A 12 -17.83 2.58 19.32
CA ALA A 12 -17.76 1.70 20.49
C ALA A 12 -17.46 0.23 20.15
N ASP A 13 -17.74 -0.21 18.91
CA ASP A 13 -17.62 -1.62 18.51
C ASP A 13 -16.31 -1.89 17.73
N PRO A 14 -15.32 -2.61 18.30
CA PRO A 14 -14.05 -2.87 17.63
C PRO A 14 -14.23 -3.71 16.36
N ALA A 15 -15.18 -4.65 16.32
CA ALA A 15 -15.42 -5.48 15.14
C ALA A 15 -16.04 -4.66 13.99
N GLY A 16 -16.96 -3.76 14.29
CA GLY A 16 -17.56 -2.83 13.34
C GLY A 16 -16.54 -1.86 12.76
N ARG A 17 -15.60 -1.37 13.57
CA ARG A 17 -14.48 -0.55 13.08
C ARG A 17 -13.57 -1.33 12.13
N LEU A 18 -13.22 -2.57 12.46
CA LEU A 18 -12.40 -3.42 11.57
C LEU A 18 -13.13 -3.76 10.27
N SER A 19 -14.43 -4.03 10.34
CA SER A 19 -15.29 -4.23 9.16
C SER A 19 -15.30 -2.99 8.26
N GLU A 20 -15.38 -1.80 8.86
CA GLU A 20 -15.34 -0.55 8.11
C GLU A 20 -13.95 -0.25 7.52
N VAL A 21 -12.86 -0.56 8.24
CA VAL A 21 -11.49 -0.48 7.71
C VAL A 21 -11.34 -1.41 6.50
N SER A 22 -11.81 -2.65 6.59
CA SER A 22 -11.81 -3.61 5.48
C SER A 22 -12.61 -3.10 4.27
N ARG A 23 -13.80 -2.54 4.53
CA ARG A 23 -14.65 -1.93 3.49
C ARG A 23 -13.97 -0.75 2.80
N LEU A 24 -13.40 0.18 3.57
CA LEU A 24 -12.70 1.35 3.05
C LEU A 24 -11.42 0.99 2.30
N ALA A 25 -10.66 0.02 2.80
CA ALA A 25 -9.47 -0.49 2.14
C ALA A 25 -9.81 -1.14 0.79
N SER A 26 -10.90 -1.90 0.71
CA SER A 26 -11.40 -2.48 -0.54
C SER A 26 -11.71 -1.41 -1.58
N LEU A 27 -12.42 -0.35 -1.18
CA LEU A 27 -12.77 0.77 -2.07
C LEU A 27 -11.55 1.57 -2.52
N LEU A 28 -10.59 1.77 -1.62
CA LEU A 28 -9.37 2.48 -1.93
C LEU A 28 -8.47 1.66 -2.88
N ALA A 29 -8.39 0.34 -2.69
CA ALA A 29 -7.66 -0.56 -3.57
C ALA A 29 -8.24 -0.55 -5.00
N ASP A 30 -9.57 -0.63 -5.13
CA ASP A 30 -10.26 -0.50 -6.43
C ASP A 30 -9.95 0.83 -7.13
N ARG A 31 -9.96 1.93 -6.36
CA ARG A 31 -9.62 3.25 -6.89
C ARG A 31 -8.16 3.34 -7.35
N VAL A 32 -7.24 2.75 -6.60
CA VAL A 32 -5.82 2.70 -6.96
C VAL A 32 -5.63 1.87 -8.23
N LEU A 33 -6.25 0.68 -8.31
CA LEU A 33 -6.22 -0.15 -9.50
C LEU A 33 -6.79 0.58 -10.73
N SER A 34 -7.94 1.24 -10.58
CA SER A 34 -8.55 2.03 -11.64
C SER A 34 -7.64 3.15 -12.14
N ALA A 35 -6.93 3.83 -11.22
CA ALA A 35 -5.94 4.84 -11.58
C ALA A 35 -4.74 4.24 -12.32
N GLN A 36 -4.25 3.06 -11.92
CA GLN A 36 -3.18 2.35 -12.65
C GLN A 36 -3.61 2.00 -14.07
N ILE A 37 -4.80 1.42 -14.24
CA ILE A 37 -5.36 1.08 -15.56
C ILE A 37 -5.47 2.33 -16.44
N ALA A 38 -5.89 3.46 -15.86
CA ALA A 38 -6.00 4.73 -16.56
C ALA A 38 -4.65 5.46 -16.74
N SER A 39 -3.53 4.87 -16.32
CA SER A 39 -2.19 5.50 -16.31
C SER A 39 -2.18 6.86 -15.60
N GLN A 40 -3.02 7.01 -14.58
CA GLN A 40 -3.12 8.20 -13.77
C GLN A 40 -2.14 8.14 -12.59
N PRO A 41 -1.60 9.29 -12.16
CA PRO A 41 -0.73 9.33 -10.99
C PRO A 41 -1.50 8.91 -9.73
N ILE A 42 -0.93 7.96 -8.98
CA ILE A 42 -1.50 7.51 -7.71
C ILE A 42 -0.92 8.37 -6.58
N PRO A 43 -1.76 9.04 -5.77
CA PRO A 43 -1.29 9.76 -4.60
C PRO A 43 -0.62 8.84 -3.58
N LYS A 44 0.57 9.21 -3.10
CA LYS A 44 1.29 8.47 -2.02
C LYS A 44 0.43 8.22 -0.78
N ALA A 45 -0.44 9.16 -0.45
CA ALA A 45 -1.37 9.03 0.68
C ALA A 45 -2.31 7.83 0.53
N HIS A 46 -2.70 7.46 -0.70
CA HIS A 46 -3.52 6.27 -0.94
C HIS A 46 -2.72 4.98 -0.71
N ILE A 47 -1.45 4.94 -1.14
CA ILE A 47 -0.57 3.80 -0.91
C ILE A 47 -0.33 3.60 0.60
N HIS A 48 -0.01 4.67 1.32
CA HIS A 48 0.20 4.59 2.77
C HIS A 48 -1.06 4.16 3.51
N ALA A 49 -2.23 4.70 3.15
CA ALA A 49 -3.49 4.31 3.78
C ALA A 49 -3.84 2.82 3.53
N LEU A 50 -3.47 2.26 2.37
CA LEU A 50 -3.62 0.82 2.10
C LEU A 50 -2.67 -0.02 2.96
N LEU A 51 -1.41 0.40 3.11
CA LEU A 51 -0.44 -0.28 3.99
C LEU A 51 -0.86 -0.21 5.47
N ASP A 52 -1.30 0.95 5.94
CA ASP A 52 -1.81 1.12 7.31
C ASP A 52 -3.03 0.23 7.56
N ALA A 53 -3.95 0.15 6.58
CA ALA A 53 -5.10 -0.74 6.66
C ALA A 53 -4.68 -2.21 6.69
N ALA A 54 -3.72 -2.63 5.86
CA ALA A 54 -3.18 -3.99 5.85
C ALA A 54 -2.61 -4.37 7.23
N ILE A 55 -1.75 -3.52 7.80
CA ILE A 55 -1.13 -3.72 9.13
C ILE A 55 -2.21 -3.81 10.22
N ILE A 56 -3.22 -2.93 10.17
CA ILE A 56 -4.32 -2.95 11.14
C ILE A 56 -5.09 -4.26 11.03
N LEU A 57 -5.48 -4.69 9.83
CA LEU A 57 -6.28 -5.90 9.64
C LEU A 57 -5.50 -7.15 10.05
N GLU A 58 -4.23 -7.25 9.67
CA GLU A 58 -3.35 -8.35 10.05
C GLU A 58 -3.17 -8.45 11.56
N LYS A 59 -2.92 -7.32 12.25
CA LYS A 59 -2.76 -7.27 13.72
C LYS A 59 -3.98 -7.83 14.47
N TYR A 60 -5.17 -7.71 13.89
CA TYR A 60 -6.42 -8.23 14.46
C TYR A 60 -6.87 -9.55 13.82
N GLU A 61 -5.98 -10.22 13.08
CA GLU A 61 -6.23 -11.49 12.40
C GLU A 61 -7.46 -11.44 11.47
N VAL A 62 -7.78 -10.25 10.96
CA VAL A 62 -8.84 -10.05 9.98
C VAL A 62 -8.27 -10.29 8.59
N ARG A 63 -8.94 -11.14 7.81
CA ARG A 63 -8.56 -11.40 6.43
C ARG A 63 -8.51 -10.10 5.62
N LEU A 64 -7.42 -9.91 4.89
CA LEU A 64 -7.32 -8.78 3.97
C LEU A 64 -8.36 -8.89 2.85
N PRO A 65 -8.87 -7.76 2.35
CA PRO A 65 -9.63 -7.74 1.12
C PRO A 65 -8.80 -8.30 -0.04
N PRO A 66 -9.39 -9.07 -0.97
CA PRO A 66 -8.65 -9.74 -2.04
C PRO A 66 -7.81 -8.81 -2.91
N LEU A 67 -8.28 -7.59 -3.18
CA LEU A 67 -7.53 -6.60 -3.95
C LEU A 67 -6.34 -6.04 -3.18
N LEU A 68 -6.49 -5.83 -1.87
CA LEU A 68 -5.41 -5.36 -1.03
C LEU A 68 -4.34 -6.45 -0.84
N GLU A 69 -4.78 -7.70 -0.63
CA GLU A 69 -3.91 -8.88 -0.55
C GLU A 69 -3.03 -9.00 -1.80
N GLN A 70 -3.63 -9.01 -2.99
CA GLN A 70 -2.88 -9.04 -4.26
C GLN A 70 -1.89 -7.89 -4.42
N MET A 71 -2.27 -6.68 -3.99
CA MET A 71 -1.38 -5.52 -4.07
C MET A 71 -0.17 -5.65 -3.13
N VAL A 72 -0.36 -6.21 -1.92
CA VAL A 72 0.73 -6.46 -0.98
C VAL A 72 1.62 -7.59 -1.49
N GLU A 73 1.03 -8.70 -1.95
CA GLU A 73 1.79 -9.82 -2.52
C GLU A 73 2.63 -9.39 -3.73
N THR A 74 2.06 -8.58 -4.64
CA THR A 74 2.81 -8.05 -5.79
C THR A 74 4.01 -7.21 -5.34
N LEU A 75 3.86 -6.43 -4.27
CA LEU A 75 4.95 -5.63 -3.73
C LEU A 75 6.05 -6.49 -3.07
N GLU A 76 5.69 -7.60 -2.45
CA GLU A 76 6.63 -8.57 -1.86
C GLU A 76 7.36 -9.40 -2.94
N ASP A 77 6.67 -9.75 -4.02
CA ASP A 77 7.27 -10.46 -5.16
C ASP A 77 8.28 -9.56 -5.91
N GLU A 78 8.02 -8.26 -6.01
CA GLU A 78 8.99 -7.29 -6.53
C GLU A 78 10.20 -7.07 -5.61
N ASP A 79 10.08 -7.38 -4.32
CA ASP A 79 11.12 -7.28 -3.27
C ASP A 79 12.09 -8.48 -3.32
N ALA A 80 11.58 -9.68 -3.64
CA ALA A 80 12.29 -10.95 -3.49
C ALA A 80 13.12 -11.41 -4.71
N GLY A 81 13.13 -10.69 -5.84
CA GLY A 81 13.66 -11.22 -7.11
C GLY A 81 14.50 -10.28 -7.99
N LYS A 82 15.83 -10.27 -7.81
CA LYS A 82 16.77 -10.12 -8.94
C LYS A 82 18.10 -10.86 -8.71
N PRO A 83 18.44 -11.85 -9.56
CA PRO A 83 19.51 -11.58 -10.53
C PRO A 83 19.23 -12.07 -11.97
N ALA A 84 19.56 -11.18 -12.92
CA ALA A 84 20.10 -11.37 -14.27
C ALA A 84 19.64 -12.53 -15.20
N GLY A 85 19.09 -12.12 -16.35
CA GLY A 85 19.60 -12.44 -17.70
C GLY A 85 19.30 -11.23 -18.59
N THR A 86 20.12 -10.69 -19.49
CA THR A 86 21.24 -11.21 -20.28
C THR A 86 21.95 -10.00 -20.92
N GLY A 87 23.29 -10.03 -21.06
CA GLY A 87 23.98 -9.35 -22.16
C GLY A 87 24.78 -8.08 -21.81
N ALA A 88 26.01 -8.05 -22.32
CA ALA A 88 27.08 -7.07 -22.09
C ALA A 88 26.84 -5.63 -22.61
N GLU A 89 27.75 -4.75 -22.16
CA GLU A 89 28.15 -3.42 -22.65
C GLU A 89 27.45 -2.16 -22.08
N GLU A 90 28.19 -1.45 -21.21
CA GLU A 90 28.28 0.01 -21.18
C GLU A 90 29.20 0.46 -22.35
N PRO A 91 29.08 1.67 -22.96
CA PRO A 91 29.08 2.93 -22.19
C PRO A 91 28.23 4.12 -22.73
N ALA A 92 28.03 5.08 -21.81
CA ALA A 92 27.93 6.53 -21.99
C ALA A 92 26.72 7.18 -22.70
N THR A 93 25.74 7.66 -21.91
CA THR A 93 25.25 9.05 -21.95
C THR A 93 24.47 9.40 -20.65
N GLU A 94 24.94 10.40 -19.89
CA GLU A 94 24.18 11.09 -18.82
C GLU A 94 23.88 12.55 -19.28
N PRO A 95 22.95 13.34 -18.69
CA PRO A 95 21.90 13.06 -17.68
C PRO A 95 20.50 13.60 -18.04
N VAL A 96 19.42 13.06 -17.46
CA VAL A 96 18.11 13.75 -17.31
C VAL A 96 17.60 13.56 -15.88
N GLU A 97 17.71 14.61 -15.07
CA GLU A 97 17.15 14.68 -13.72
C GLU A 97 15.61 14.77 -13.77
N GLY A 98 14.99 13.70 -13.29
CA GLY A 98 13.57 13.54 -12.96
C GLY A 98 13.34 12.08 -12.55
N GLU A 99 12.50 11.77 -11.57
CA GLU A 99 12.00 10.39 -11.32
C GLU A 99 12.97 9.29 -10.80
N GLU A 100 14.30 9.46 -10.78
CA GLU A 100 15.15 8.71 -9.83
C GLU A 100 14.66 8.88 -8.36
N ALA A 101 13.91 9.95 -8.09
CA ALA A 101 13.19 10.22 -6.85
C ALA A 101 11.91 9.38 -6.66
N ASP A 102 11.40 8.70 -7.69
CA ASP A 102 10.35 7.66 -7.67
C ASP A 102 10.94 6.26 -7.53
N ALA A 103 12.11 6.00 -8.13
CA ALA A 103 12.89 4.81 -7.80
C ALA A 103 13.29 4.77 -6.30
N LYS A 104 13.58 5.93 -5.70
CA LYS A 104 13.70 6.12 -4.24
C LYS A 104 12.38 5.99 -3.47
N ARG A 105 11.20 6.06 -4.14
CA ARG A 105 9.85 5.77 -3.58
C ARG A 105 9.55 4.27 -3.51
N LEU A 106 10.44 3.40 -3.96
CA LEU A 106 10.27 1.95 -3.81
C LEU A 106 11.35 1.37 -2.89
N ALA A 107 12.53 1.97 -2.88
CA ALA A 107 13.62 1.60 -1.97
C ALA A 107 13.31 1.74 -0.44
N TRP A 108 12.21 2.40 -0.04
CA TRP A 108 11.76 2.48 1.37
C TRP A 108 10.73 1.42 1.77
N LEU A 109 10.13 0.71 0.80
CA LEU A 109 9.22 -0.42 1.04
C LEU A 109 9.92 -1.53 1.86
N PHE A 110 11.25 -1.61 1.70
CA PHE A 110 12.21 -2.47 2.37
C PHE A 110 12.63 -2.01 3.79
N ARG A 111 11.93 -1.08 4.46
CA ARG A 111 12.38 -0.51 5.76
C ARG A 111 12.03 -1.26 7.06
N PRO A 112 10.96 -2.06 7.23
CA PRO A 112 10.69 -2.68 8.54
C PRO A 112 11.68 -3.80 8.92
N PHE A 113 12.52 -4.29 7.99
CA PHE A 113 13.67 -5.16 8.30
C PHE A 113 14.96 -4.39 8.64
N GLN A 114 14.94 -3.06 8.55
CA GLN A 114 16.10 -2.22 8.84
C GLN A 114 16.10 -1.73 10.30
N GLY A 115 16.28 -2.67 11.23
CA GLY A 115 16.96 -2.37 12.50
C GLY A 115 16.36 -2.95 13.78
N THR A 116 16.89 -4.09 14.21
CA THR A 116 17.27 -4.24 15.63
C THR A 116 18.64 -4.92 15.70
N LYS A 117 19.66 -4.09 15.92
CA LYS A 117 20.97 -4.51 16.37
C LYS A 117 20.88 -4.71 17.89
N SER A 118 21.19 -5.91 18.38
CA SER A 118 21.61 -6.19 19.75
C SER A 118 22.61 -7.33 19.72
#